data_AF-A0A965AE81-F1
#
_entry.id   AF-A0A965AE81-F1
#
_cell.length_a   1.000
_cell.length_b   1.000
_cell.length_c   1.000
_cell.angle_alpha   90.00
_cell.angle_beta   90.00
_cell.angle_gamma   90.00
#
_symmetry.space_group_name_H-M   'P 1'
#
loop_
_entity.id
_entity.type
_entity.pdbx_description
1 polymer ?
#
loop_
_entity_poly.entity_id
_entity_poly.type
_entity_poly.pdbx_seq_one_letter_code
_entity_poly.pdbx_strand_id
1 'polypeptide(L)'
;MSNGESFEDAFTKAKEHICPNGFDEIQKETIYLLNTNKIIAMKKLMYSIGLLAAIGTSTGVLFKILHLPGGDQLFTYGFLGIVLLFIPLLAIDRYKLSISKVLSERLKIILGFSSAMIIGVAILLKLMHLKQFGDILLIAGAVIFILGFLPFLFFRMYSKSIS
;
A
#
# COMPACT_ATOMS: atom_id res chain seq x y z
N MET A 1 57.36 0.60 5.50
CA MET A 1 55.96 0.15 5.32
C MET A 1 55.32 0.08 6.70
N SER A 2 54.69 1.17 7.16
CA SER A 2 54.15 1.27 8.53
C SER A 2 52.81 2.04 8.57
N ASN A 3 52.00 1.94 7.51
CA ASN A 3 50.65 2.51 7.46
C ASN A 3 49.62 1.38 7.55
N GLY A 4 49.74 0.53 8.56
CA GLY A 4 48.72 -0.46 8.90
C GLY A 4 47.88 0.11 10.04
N GLU A 5 46.60 0.31 9.80
CA GLU A 5 45.66 0.61 10.89
C GLU A 5 45.61 -0.58 11.86
N SER A 6 45.29 -0.30 13.13
CA SER A 6 45.08 -1.36 14.13
C SER A 6 43.99 -2.31 13.63
N PHE A 7 44.11 -3.61 13.96
CA PHE A 7 43.08 -4.60 13.62
C PHE A 7 41.69 -4.14 14.05
N GLU A 8 41.58 -3.51 15.24
CA GLU A 8 40.29 -3.04 15.75
C GLU A 8 39.72 -1.84 14.99
N ASP A 9 40.59 -0.95 14.52
CA ASP A 9 40.16 0.19 13.70
C ASP A 9 39.69 -0.30 12.33
N ALA A 10 40.43 -1.22 11.72
CA ALA A 10 40.06 -1.85 10.45
C ALA A 10 38.78 -2.70 10.58
N PHE A 11 38.63 -3.43 11.69
CA PHE A 11 37.44 -4.23 11.98
C PHE A 11 36.21 -3.35 12.20
N THR A 12 36.34 -2.25 12.94
CA THR A 12 35.24 -1.30 13.19
C THR A 12 34.80 -0.65 11.89
N LYS A 13 35.73 -0.20 11.04
CA LYS A 13 35.42 0.36 9.72
C LYS A 13 34.75 -0.66 8.80
N ALA A 14 35.24 -1.89 8.77
CA ALA A 14 34.63 -2.95 7.97
C ALA A 14 33.20 -3.26 8.45
N LYS A 15 32.98 -3.32 9.77
CA LYS A 15 31.67 -3.53 10.36
C LYS A 15 30.69 -2.41 10.01
N GLU A 16 31.12 -1.14 10.10
CA GLU A 16 30.30 0.01 9.75
C GLU A 16 29.97 0.06 8.24
N HIS A 17 30.92 -0.36 7.39
CA HIS A 17 30.73 -0.40 5.94
C HIS A 17 29.82 -1.55 5.48
N ILE A 18 29.84 -2.70 6.17
CA ILE A 18 29.06 -3.89 5.80
C ILE A 18 27.67 -3.88 6.44
N CYS A 19 27.55 -3.41 7.69
CA CYS A 19 26.31 -3.44 8.44
C CYS A 19 26.16 -2.18 9.32
N PRO A 20 25.88 -1.01 8.70
CA PRO A 20 25.76 0.27 9.42
C PRO A 20 24.63 0.25 10.46
N ASN A 21 23.60 -0.56 10.26
CA ASN A 21 22.46 -0.71 11.19
C ASN A 21 22.53 -1.99 12.04
N GLY A 22 23.68 -2.66 12.06
CA GLY A 22 23.92 -3.90 12.81
C GLY A 22 23.72 -5.19 12.02
N PHE A 23 24.16 -6.31 12.59
CA PHE A 23 24.23 -7.61 11.91
C PHE A 23 22.86 -8.17 11.46
N ASP A 24 21.76 -7.75 12.10
CA ASP A 24 20.40 -8.13 11.71
C ASP A 24 20.05 -7.71 10.27
N GLU A 25 20.71 -6.68 9.73
CA GLU A 25 20.54 -6.23 8.36
C GLU A 25 20.91 -7.33 7.35
N ILE A 26 22.04 -8.01 7.57
CA ILE A 26 22.54 -9.09 6.70
C ILE A 26 21.52 -10.24 6.63
N GLN A 27 20.91 -10.59 7.77
CA GLN A 27 19.90 -11.64 7.81
C GLN A 27 18.62 -11.22 7.08
N LYS A 28 18.17 -9.97 7.24
CA LYS A 28 16.99 -9.44 6.51
C LYS A 28 17.23 -9.41 5.01
N GLU A 29 18.39 -8.97 4.56
CA GLU A 29 18.77 -8.97 3.14
C GLU A 29 18.83 -10.39 2.58
N THR A 30 19.42 -11.34 3.31
CA THR A 30 19.48 -12.74 2.90
C THR A 30 18.08 -13.33 2.72
N ILE A 31 17.17 -13.12 3.68
CA ILE A 31 15.77 -13.60 3.59
C ILE A 31 15.02 -12.93 2.43
N TYR A 32 15.27 -11.65 2.19
CA TYR A 32 14.71 -10.92 1.06
C TYR A 32 15.20 -11.51 -0.27
N LEU A 33 16.51 -11.69 -0.41
CA LEU A 33 17.15 -12.26 -1.60
C LEU A 33 16.60 -13.66 -1.90
N LEU A 34 16.44 -14.50 -0.87
CA LEU A 34 15.88 -15.84 -0.99
C LEU A 34 14.42 -15.85 -1.48
N ASN A 35 13.64 -14.83 -1.12
CA ASN A 35 12.22 -14.70 -1.52
C ASN A 35 11.99 -13.75 -2.70
N THR A 36 13.06 -13.25 -3.35
CA THR A 36 13.00 -12.20 -4.37
C THR A 36 12.02 -12.55 -5.49
N ASN A 37 12.06 -13.78 -6.01
CA ASN A 37 11.19 -14.19 -7.12
C ASN A 37 9.70 -14.07 -6.76
N LYS A 38 9.31 -14.45 -5.54
CA LYS A 38 7.94 -14.34 -5.05
C LYS A 38 7.51 -12.88 -4.86
N ILE A 39 8.42 -12.04 -4.36
CA ILE A 39 8.18 -10.60 -4.15
C ILE A 39 8.02 -9.90 -5.50
N ILE A 40 8.89 -10.19 -6.47
CA ILE A 40 8.82 -9.64 -7.83
C ILE A 40 7.53 -10.10 -8.51
N ALA A 41 7.15 -11.38 -8.40
CA ALA A 41 5.91 -11.89 -8.97
C ALA A 41 4.67 -11.17 -8.40
N MET A 42 4.60 -10.99 -7.08
CA MET A 42 3.50 -10.27 -6.42
C MET A 42 3.41 -8.81 -6.89
N LYS A 43 4.56 -8.12 -7.00
CA LYS A 43 4.62 -6.74 -7.51
C LYS A 43 4.19 -6.66 -8.97
N LYS A 44 4.66 -7.58 -9.82
CA LYS A 44 4.28 -7.63 -11.23
C LYS A 44 2.78 -7.84 -11.38
N LEU A 45 2.20 -8.78 -10.64
CA LEU A 45 0.75 -8.99 -10.62
C LEU A 45 -0.02 -7.75 -10.15
N MET A 46 0.43 -7.10 -9.08
CA MET A 46 -0.18 -5.87 -8.56
C MET A 46 -0.22 -4.78 -9.64
N TYR A 47 0.91 -4.51 -10.30
CA TYR A 47 0.99 -3.49 -11.34
C TYR A 47 0.20 -3.87 -12.59
N SER A 48 0.22 -5.14 -13.01
CA SER A 48 -0.57 -5.59 -14.16
C SER A 48 -2.07 -5.48 -13.91
N ILE A 49 -2.57 -5.92 -12.75
CA ILE A 49 -3.98 -5.81 -12.37
C ILE A 49 -4.37 -4.32 -12.24
N GLY A 50 -3.54 -3.51 -11.58
CA GLY A 50 -3.77 -2.08 -11.44
C GLY A 50 -3.86 -1.38 -12.80
N LEU A 51 -2.97 -1.72 -13.74
CA LEU A 51 -2.98 -1.18 -15.09
C LEU A 51 -4.24 -1.58 -15.86
N LEU A 52 -4.60 -2.87 -15.87
CA LEU A 52 -5.81 -3.36 -16.54
C LEU A 52 -7.06 -2.72 -15.97
N ALA A 53 -7.14 -2.58 -14.65
CA ALA A 53 -8.27 -1.98 -13.98
C ALA A 53 -8.35 -0.46 -14.23
N ALA A 54 -7.22 0.24 -14.27
CA ALA A 54 -7.15 1.66 -14.62
C ALA A 54 -7.57 1.91 -16.08
N ILE A 55 -7.11 1.08 -17.01
CA ILE A 55 -7.53 1.13 -18.42
C ILE A 55 -9.04 0.86 -18.52
N GLY A 56 -9.54 -0.21 -17.91
CA GLY A 56 -10.97 -0.55 -17.94
C GLY A 56 -11.85 0.55 -17.35
N THR A 57 -11.44 1.15 -16.24
CA THR A 57 -12.16 2.27 -15.60
C THR A 57 -12.13 3.50 -16.50
N SER A 58 -10.97 3.86 -17.04
CA SER A 58 -10.80 5.04 -17.90
C SER A 58 -11.60 4.92 -19.21
N THR A 59 -11.54 3.75 -19.85
CA THR A 59 -12.33 3.44 -21.04
C THR A 59 -13.83 3.41 -20.73
N GLY A 60 -14.24 2.92 -19.56
CA GLY A 60 -15.64 2.94 -19.12
C GLY A 60 -16.17 4.36 -18.96
N VAL A 61 -15.40 5.26 -18.36
CA VAL A 61 -15.73 6.69 -18.29
C VAL A 61 -15.80 7.30 -19.68
N LEU A 62 -14.83 6.99 -20.56
CA LEU A 62 -14.82 7.50 -21.93
C LEU A 62 -16.07 7.07 -22.70
N PHE A 63 -16.48 5.80 -22.59
CA PHE A 63 -17.68 5.28 -23.23
C PHE A 63 -18.94 5.95 -22.68
N LYS A 64 -18.97 6.25 -21.38
CA LYS A 64 -20.07 6.97 -20.75
C LYS A 64 -20.19 8.40 -21.28
N ILE A 65 -19.08 9.11 -21.44
CA ILE A 65 -19.05 10.47 -22.02
C ILE A 65 -19.49 10.43 -23.50
N LEU A 66 -19.02 9.44 -24.24
CA LEU A 66 -19.34 9.26 -25.66
C LEU A 66 -20.73 8.62 -25.90
N HIS A 67 -21.51 8.36 -24.85
CA HIS A 67 -22.82 7.70 -24.92
C HIS A 67 -22.80 6.33 -25.64
N LEU A 68 -21.66 5.66 -25.61
CA LEU A 68 -21.49 4.34 -26.21
C LEU A 68 -22.12 3.27 -25.31
N PRO A 69 -22.72 2.22 -25.91
CA PRO A 69 -23.30 1.12 -25.14
C PRO A 69 -22.21 0.40 -24.32
N GLY A 70 -22.56 0.01 -23.09
CA GLY A 70 -21.67 -0.76 -22.21
C GLY A 70 -20.70 0.06 -21.35
N GLY A 71 -20.70 1.39 -21.43
CA GLY A 71 -19.82 2.24 -20.60
C GLY A 71 -19.97 2.03 -19.10
N ASP A 72 -21.20 1.93 -18.60
CA ASP A 72 -21.47 1.69 -17.18
C ASP A 72 -21.00 0.31 -16.70
N GLN A 73 -21.17 -0.73 -17.53
CA GLN A 73 -20.72 -2.09 -17.21
C GLN A 73 -19.19 -2.15 -17.16
N LEU A 74 -18.51 -1.60 -18.17
CA LEU A 74 -17.04 -1.59 -18.25
C LEU A 74 -16.43 -0.81 -17.07
N PHE A 75 -17.03 0.33 -16.73
CA PHE A 75 -16.64 1.13 -15.57
C PHE A 75 -16.79 0.34 -14.26
N THR A 76 -17.91 -0.35 -14.08
CA THR A 76 -18.18 -1.13 -12.87
C THR A 76 -17.20 -2.27 -12.71
N TYR A 77 -16.87 -3.02 -13.78
CA TYR A 77 -15.89 -4.09 -13.73
C TYR A 77 -14.46 -3.57 -13.49
N GLY A 78 -14.08 -2.47 -14.13
CA GLY A 78 -12.79 -1.81 -13.89
C GLY A 78 -12.65 -1.37 -12.44
N PHE A 79 -13.68 -0.69 -11.91
CA PHE A 79 -13.69 -0.21 -10.53
C PHE A 79 -13.71 -1.36 -9.51
N LEU A 80 -14.45 -2.44 -9.79
CA LEU A 80 -14.45 -3.66 -8.96
C LEU A 80 -13.05 -4.29 -8.90
N GLY A 81 -12.33 -4.35 -10.02
CA GLY A 81 -10.94 -4.81 -10.07
C GLY A 81 -10.01 -3.97 -9.19
N ILE A 82 -10.18 -2.64 -9.15
CA ILE A 82 -9.37 -1.77 -8.29
C ILE A 82 -9.67 -2.05 -6.81
N VAL A 83 -10.94 -2.06 -6.44
CA VAL A 83 -11.35 -2.20 -5.03
C VAL A 83 -11.03 -3.58 -4.48
N LEU A 84 -11.30 -4.64 -5.25
CA LEU A 84 -11.25 -6.01 -4.74
C LEU A 84 -9.89 -6.70 -4.97
N LEU A 85 -9.14 -6.31 -6.00
CA LEU A 85 -7.85 -6.94 -6.30
C LEU A 85 -6.69 -6.00 -5.97
N PHE A 86 -6.69 -4.78 -6.50
CA PHE A 86 -5.52 -3.89 -6.37
C PHE A 86 -5.31 -3.40 -4.94
N ILE A 87 -6.35 -2.87 -4.28
CA ILE A 87 -6.24 -2.36 -2.90
C ILE A 87 -5.78 -3.44 -1.91
N PRO A 88 -6.34 -4.67 -1.89
CA PRO A 88 -5.88 -5.71 -0.98
C PRO A 88 -4.46 -6.19 -1.26
N LEU A 89 -4.06 -6.30 -2.54
CA LEU A 89 -2.68 -6.68 -2.88
C LEU A 89 -1.68 -5.63 -2.40
N LEU A 90 -2.02 -4.35 -2.56
CA LEU A 90 -1.22 -3.23 -2.08
C LEU A 90 -1.15 -3.21 -0.54
N ALA A 91 -2.26 -3.55 0.14
CA ALA A 91 -2.29 -3.69 1.59
C ALA A 91 -1.34 -4.79 2.08
N ILE A 92 -1.34 -5.95 1.43
CA ILE A 92 -0.48 -7.09 1.79
C ILE A 92 1.00 -6.74 1.56
N ASP A 93 1.34 -6.09 0.45
CA ASP A 93 2.71 -5.65 0.18
C ASP A 93 3.19 -4.66 1.25
N ARG A 94 2.39 -3.63 1.53
CA ARG A 94 2.69 -2.62 2.57
C ARG A 94 2.79 -3.24 3.96
N TYR A 95 1.91 -4.18 4.31
CA TYR A 95 1.92 -4.85 5.60
C TYR A 95 3.21 -5.64 5.80
N LYS A 96 3.62 -6.44 4.80
CA LYS A 96 4.90 -7.19 4.83
C LYS A 96 6.12 -6.28 5.00
N LEU A 97 6.11 -5.11 4.37
CA LEU A 97 7.20 -4.13 4.49
C LEU A 97 7.21 -3.42 5.86
N SER A 98 6.08 -3.39 6.57
CA SER A 98 5.94 -2.73 7.88
C SER A 98 6.26 -3.61 9.09
N ILE A 99 6.60 -4.89 8.88
CA ILE A 99 6.88 -5.86 9.95
C ILE A 99 8.00 -5.38 10.88
N SER A 100 8.95 -4.58 10.40
CA SER A 100 10.08 -4.06 11.21
C SER A 100 9.80 -2.73 11.95
N LYS A 101 8.58 -2.17 11.87
CA LYS A 101 8.29 -0.81 12.36
C LYS A 101 7.33 -0.78 13.55
N VAL A 102 7.44 0.29 14.36
CA VAL A 102 6.68 0.57 15.59
C VAL A 102 5.18 0.32 15.39
N LEU A 103 4.48 -0.17 16.42
CA LEU A 103 3.04 -0.51 16.40
C LEU A 103 2.15 0.57 15.76
N SER A 104 2.51 1.84 15.93
CA SER A 104 1.84 3.00 15.31
C SER A 104 1.81 2.95 13.76
N GLU A 105 2.85 2.41 13.12
CA GLU A 105 2.90 2.27 11.66
C GLU A 105 1.90 1.24 11.13
N ARG A 106 1.78 0.10 11.84
CA ARG A 106 0.86 -0.97 11.49
C ARG A 106 -0.58 -0.51 11.63
N LEU A 107 -0.89 0.24 12.70
CA LEU A 107 -2.23 0.76 12.94
C LEU A 107 -2.67 1.74 11.85
N LYS A 108 -1.77 2.64 11.41
CA LYS A 108 -2.04 3.54 10.28
C LYS A 108 -2.36 2.78 8.99
N ILE A 109 -1.59 1.74 8.70
CA ILE A 109 -1.80 0.89 7.52
C ILE A 109 -3.17 0.21 7.61
N ILE A 110 -3.47 -0.45 8.72
CA ILE A 110 -4.72 -1.19 8.91
C ILE A 110 -5.94 -0.25 8.82
N LEU A 111 -5.92 0.88 9.52
CA LEU A 111 -7.02 1.87 9.51
C LEU A 111 -7.20 2.53 8.14
N GLY A 112 -6.10 2.81 7.44
CA GLY A 112 -6.14 3.40 6.09
C GLY A 112 -6.69 2.43 5.05
N PHE A 113 -6.25 1.16 5.08
CA PHE A 113 -6.74 0.15 4.14
C PHE A 113 -8.18 -0.26 4.44
N SER A 114 -8.57 -0.39 5.72
CA SER A 114 -9.95 -0.73 6.07
C SER A 114 -10.93 0.35 5.66
N SER A 115 -10.62 1.63 5.91
CA SER A 115 -11.46 2.75 5.45
C SER A 115 -11.53 2.84 3.94
N ALA A 116 -10.41 2.69 3.22
CA ALA A 116 -10.39 2.66 1.75
C ALA A 116 -11.24 1.51 1.18
N MET A 117 -11.20 0.33 1.80
CA MET A 117 -12.02 -0.81 1.37
C MET A 117 -13.51 -0.54 1.58
N ILE A 118 -13.90 0.00 2.74
CA ILE A 118 -15.31 0.33 3.05
C ILE A 118 -15.84 1.37 2.06
N ILE A 119 -15.05 2.42 1.78
CA ILE A 119 -15.43 3.45 0.81
C ILE A 119 -15.53 2.87 -0.61
N GLY A 120 -14.58 2.03 -1.01
CA GLY A 120 -14.61 1.37 -2.32
C GLY A 120 -15.86 0.50 -2.52
N VAL A 121 -16.23 -0.28 -1.51
CA VAL A 121 -17.47 -1.08 -1.51
C VAL A 121 -18.71 -0.18 -1.54
N ALA A 122 -18.73 0.92 -0.79
CA ALA A 122 -19.84 1.86 -0.80
C ALA A 122 -20.07 2.49 -2.19
N ILE A 123 -19.00 2.85 -2.89
CA ILE A 123 -19.06 3.38 -4.25
C ILE A 123 -19.60 2.32 -5.22
N LEU A 124 -19.15 1.06 -5.11
CA LEU A 124 -19.69 -0.04 -5.91
C LEU A 124 -21.20 -0.24 -5.71
N LEU A 125 -21.68 -0.21 -4.47
CA LEU A 125 -23.10 -0.34 -4.17
C LEU A 125 -23.94 0.80 -4.77
N LYS A 126 -23.41 2.03 -4.77
CA LYS A 126 -24.05 3.16 -5.45
C LYS A 126 -24.14 2.94 -6.96
N LEU A 127 -23.09 2.40 -7.58
CA LEU A 127 -23.06 2.10 -9.01
C LEU A 127 -24.05 0.98 -9.37
N MET A 128 -24.24 -0.01 -8.49
CA MET A 128 -25.19 -1.11 -8.67
C MET A 128 -26.65 -0.74 -8.31
N HIS A 129 -26.99 0.55 -8.26
CA HIS A 129 -28.32 1.07 -7.92
C HIS A 129 -28.84 0.78 -6.49
N LEU A 130 -28.04 0.17 -5.61
CA LEU A 130 -28.35 -0.03 -4.19
C LEU A 130 -28.09 1.25 -3.38
N LYS A 131 -28.76 2.35 -3.77
CA LYS A 131 -28.49 3.71 -3.30
C LYS A 131 -28.61 3.87 -1.78
N GLN A 132 -29.67 3.34 -1.16
CA GLN A 132 -29.91 3.49 0.28
C GLN A 132 -28.74 2.98 1.14
N PHE A 133 -28.23 1.78 0.84
CA PHE A 133 -27.13 1.18 1.61
C PHE A 133 -25.78 1.79 1.25
N GLY A 134 -25.59 2.21 0.00
CA GLY A 134 -24.37 2.85 -0.46
C GLY A 134 -24.09 4.20 0.20
N ASP A 135 -25.11 5.01 0.46
CA ASP A 135 -24.96 6.32 1.13
C ASP A 135 -24.52 6.16 2.60
N ILE A 136 -25.16 5.27 3.35
CA ILE A 136 -24.85 5.01 4.76
C ILE A 136 -23.42 4.48 4.91
N LEU A 137 -23.04 3.52 4.06
CA LEU A 137 -21.72 2.91 4.11
C LEU A 137 -20.61 3.89 3.71
N LEU A 138 -20.88 4.80 2.77
CA LEU A 138 -19.93 5.85 2.37
C LEU A 138 -19.68 6.82 3.54
N ILE A 139 -20.76 7.26 4.21
CA ILE A 139 -20.65 8.14 5.38
C ILE A 139 -19.86 7.44 6.49
N ALA A 140 -20.17 6.18 6.80
CA ALA A 140 -19.44 5.40 7.79
C ALA A 140 -17.94 5.28 7.45
N GLY A 141 -17.62 4.95 6.20
CA GLY A 141 -16.23 4.86 5.73
C GLY A 141 -15.49 6.20 5.81
N ALA A 142 -16.15 7.31 5.45
CA ALA A 142 -15.59 8.65 5.53
C ALA A 142 -15.32 9.07 6.98
N VAL A 143 -16.21 8.74 7.91
CA VAL A 143 -16.00 9.01 9.36
C VAL A 143 -14.78 8.24 9.88
N ILE A 144 -14.62 6.97 9.52
CA ILE A 144 -13.44 6.18 9.92
C ILE A 144 -12.15 6.77 9.32
N PHE A 145 -12.20 7.25 8.07
CA PHE A 145 -11.04 7.89 7.44
C PHE A 145 -10.67 9.21 8.13
N ILE A 146 -11.65 10.07 8.39
CA ILE A 146 -11.44 11.41 8.95
C ILE A 146 -11.06 11.35 10.44
N LEU A 147 -11.71 10.50 11.24
CA LEU A 147 -11.44 10.42 12.68
C LEU A 147 -10.39 9.38 13.04
N GLY A 148 -10.25 8.31 12.26
CA GLY A 148 -9.28 7.24 12.50
C GLY A 148 -7.96 7.50 11.80
N PHE A 149 -7.97 7.55 10.46
CA PHE A 149 -6.72 7.58 9.69
C PHE A 149 -6.00 8.94 9.74
N LEU A 150 -6.73 10.04 9.54
CA LEU A 150 -6.15 11.39 9.47
C LEU A 150 -5.39 11.80 10.75
N PRO A 151 -5.98 11.71 11.96
CA PRO A 151 -5.32 12.17 13.18
C PRO A 151 -4.04 11.37 13.43
N PHE A 152 -4.09 10.05 13.28
CA PHE A 152 -2.92 9.19 13.41
C PHE A 152 -1.82 9.53 12.38
N LEU A 153 -2.20 9.89 11.16
CA LEU A 153 -1.25 10.32 10.13
C LEU A 153 -0.56 11.63 10.54
N PHE A 154 -1.32 12.63 11.00
CA PHE A 154 -0.79 13.94 11.39
C PHE A 154 0.06 13.88 12.66
N PHE A 155 -0.37 13.19 13.71
CA PHE A 155 0.41 13.02 14.93
C PHE A 155 1.78 12.41 14.65
N ARG A 156 1.83 11.43 13.74
CA ARG A 156 3.09 10.81 13.33
C ARG A 156 3.96 11.75 12.50
N MET A 157 3.39 12.49 11.55
CA MET A 157 4.17 13.47 10.76
C MET A 157 4.77 14.54 11.65
N TYR A 158 4.00 15.04 12.63
CA TYR A 158 4.45 16.00 13.61
C TYR A 158 5.61 15.45 14.47
N SER A 159 5.45 14.24 15.04
CA SER A 159 6.51 13.62 15.84
C SER A 159 7.80 13.38 15.06
N LYS A 160 7.71 13.00 13.78
CA LYS A 160 8.89 12.82 12.92
C LYS A 160 9.57 14.14 12.53
N SER A 161 8.86 15.27 12.57
CA SER A 161 9.45 16.58 12.25
C SER A 161 10.23 17.22 13.41
N ILE A 162 10.00 16.73 14.63
CA ILE A 162 10.60 17.28 15.86
C ILE A 162 11.77 16.40 16.34
N SER A 163 11.81 15.13 15.93
CA SER A 163 12.93 14.20 16.16
C SER A 163 13.91 14.20 14.99
#